data_AF-A0A451AL38-F1
#
_entry.id   AF-A0A451AL38-F1
#
_cell.length_a   1.000
_cell.length_b   1.000
_cell.length_c   1.000
_cell.angle_alpha   90.00
_cell.angle_beta   90.00
_cell.angle_gamma   90.00
#
_symmetry.space_group_name_H-M   'P 1'
#
loop_
_entity.id
_entity.type
_entity.pdbx_description
1 polymer ?
#
loop_
_entity_poly.entity_id
_entity_poly.type
_entity_poly.pdbx_seq_one_letter_code
_entity_poly.pdbx_strand_id
1 'polypeptide(L)'
;MSTLSIKDHEKLSLRGISAQDSPYGDGGVIITLTSTGIMWLLNYLSLSRKVGSILSVKLLKEVAKFEPEKEWWRRLIFKAVSLPVYDTDYLQFVFYLEGSPPKAFLAFLPDLTSVPHTVDIPLSECGSFRVRDDQIVSIQFSESEVGKLSNGDLIILDEDV
;
A
#
# COMPACT_ATOMS: atom_id res chain seq x y z
N MET A 1 -7.48 20.45 -12.22
CA MET A 1 -7.33 19.08 -11.69
C MET A 1 -8.50 18.80 -10.76
N SER A 2 -9.13 17.62 -10.81
CA SER A 2 -10.27 17.33 -9.94
C SER A 2 -9.76 17.04 -8.52
N THR A 3 -10.02 17.93 -7.57
CA THR A 3 -9.68 17.77 -6.15
C THR A 3 -10.57 16.72 -5.47
N LEU A 4 -10.08 16.07 -4.41
CA LEU A 4 -10.89 15.22 -3.54
C LEU A 4 -11.87 16.10 -2.76
N SER A 5 -13.13 15.66 -2.64
CA SER A 5 -14.09 16.34 -1.78
C SER A 5 -13.83 15.99 -0.31
N ILE A 6 -14.36 16.78 0.63
CA ILE A 6 -14.28 16.48 2.07
C ILE A 6 -14.82 15.06 2.36
N LYS A 7 -15.94 14.69 1.74
CA LYS A 7 -16.53 13.35 1.86
C LYS A 7 -15.62 12.25 1.32
N ASP A 8 -14.89 12.51 0.23
CA ASP A 8 -13.92 11.55 -0.30
C ASP A 8 -12.77 11.36 0.70
N HIS A 9 -12.25 12.45 1.28
CA HIS A 9 -11.20 12.38 2.31
C HIS A 9 -11.64 11.61 3.55
N GLU A 10 -12.86 11.86 4.06
CA GLU A 10 -13.39 11.15 5.22
C GLU A 10 -13.51 9.65 4.95
N LYS A 11 -14.10 9.26 3.81
CA LYS A 11 -14.21 7.84 3.44
C LYS A 11 -12.85 7.18 3.22
N LEU A 12 -11.90 7.87 2.59
CA LEU A 12 -10.55 7.35 2.39
C LEU A 12 -9.82 7.18 3.72
N SER A 13 -9.94 8.15 4.64
CA SER A 13 -9.35 8.09 5.97
C SER A 13 -9.85 6.87 6.76
N LEU A 14 -11.16 6.60 6.74
CA LEU A 14 -11.74 5.39 7.34
C LEU A 14 -11.19 4.10 6.72
N ARG A 15 -10.77 4.16 5.45
CA ARG A 15 -10.17 3.03 4.72
C ARG A 15 -8.66 2.97 4.87
N GLY A 16 -8.05 3.85 5.67
CA GLY A 16 -6.60 3.89 5.87
C GLY A 16 -5.83 4.50 4.70
N ILE A 17 -6.45 5.41 3.95
CA ILE A 17 -5.85 6.11 2.81
C ILE A 17 -5.91 7.62 3.06
N SER A 18 -4.78 8.29 2.96
CA SER A 18 -4.71 9.75 2.94
C SER A 18 -4.03 10.23 1.68
N ALA A 19 -4.46 11.39 1.17
CA ALA A 19 -3.84 12.06 0.04
C ALA A 19 -3.80 13.56 0.34
N GLN A 20 -2.64 14.17 0.17
CA GLN A 20 -2.42 15.58 0.45
C GLN A 20 -1.52 16.18 -0.62
N ASP A 21 -1.69 17.47 -0.89
CA ASP A 21 -0.80 18.19 -1.79
C ASP A 21 0.61 18.23 -1.19
N SER A 22 1.60 18.09 -2.07
CA SER A 22 3.01 18.17 -1.70
C SER A 22 3.32 19.54 -1.09
N PRO A 23 3.95 19.59 0.10
CA PRO A 23 4.32 20.86 0.73
C PRO A 23 5.42 21.59 -0.05
N TYR A 24 6.05 20.93 -1.05
CA TYR A 24 7.14 21.48 -1.85
C TYR A 24 6.66 22.37 -3.01
N GLY A 25 5.34 22.54 -3.18
CA GLY A 25 4.78 23.51 -4.13
C GLY A 25 4.96 23.16 -5.61
N ASP A 26 5.37 21.93 -5.91
CA ASP A 26 5.57 21.37 -7.25
C ASP A 26 4.27 20.85 -7.89
N GLY A 27 3.15 20.93 -7.18
CA GLY A 27 1.88 20.34 -7.58
C GLY A 27 1.85 18.82 -7.48
N GLY A 28 2.84 18.22 -6.80
CA GLY A 28 2.87 16.79 -6.51
C GLY A 28 1.83 16.39 -5.47
N VAL A 29 1.56 15.09 -5.36
CA VAL A 29 0.62 14.52 -4.36
C VAL A 29 1.35 13.49 -3.52
N ILE A 30 1.23 13.62 -2.20
CA ILE A 30 1.68 12.62 -1.24
C ILE A 30 0.48 11.75 -0.88
N ILE A 31 0.60 10.44 -1.10
CA ILE A 31 -0.41 9.45 -0.76
C ILE A 31 0.17 8.53 0.31
N THR A 32 -0.50 8.42 1.45
CA THR A 32 -0.12 7.49 2.51
C THR A 32 -1.17 6.41 2.63
N LEU A 33 -0.73 5.17 2.65
CA LEU A 33 -1.54 3.98 2.76
C LEU A 33 -1.17 3.25 4.04
N THR A 34 -2.13 2.98 4.92
CA THR A 34 -1.92 1.95 5.95
C THR A 34 -2.08 0.57 5.31
N SER A 35 -1.79 -0.48 6.07
CA SER A 35 -2.09 -1.86 5.66
C SER A 35 -3.57 -2.03 5.26
N THR A 36 -4.50 -1.40 5.99
CA THR A 36 -5.93 -1.34 5.62
C THR A 36 -6.16 -0.62 4.29
N GLY A 37 -5.45 0.49 4.05
CA GLY A 37 -5.51 1.22 2.79
C GLY A 37 -5.08 0.40 1.59
N ILE A 38 -4.02 -0.40 1.75
CA ILE A 38 -3.57 -1.35 0.72
C ILE A 38 -4.62 -2.43 0.49
N MET A 39 -5.26 -2.95 1.54
CA MET A 39 -6.28 -3.99 1.41
C MET A 39 -7.46 -3.48 0.59
N TRP A 40 -7.93 -2.26 0.88
CA TRP A 40 -9.00 -1.60 0.13
C TRP A 40 -8.63 -1.38 -1.33
N LEU A 41 -7.44 -0.83 -1.57
CA LEU A 41 -6.96 -0.56 -2.92
C LEU A 41 -6.84 -1.83 -3.75
N LEU A 42 -6.19 -2.87 -3.22
CA LEU A 42 -5.96 -4.11 -3.96
C LEU A 42 -7.27 -4.88 -4.21
N ASN A 43 -8.18 -4.94 -3.23
CA ASN A 43 -9.47 -5.59 -3.43
C ASN A 43 -10.30 -4.85 -4.50
N TYR A 44 -10.32 -3.51 -4.46
CA TYR A 44 -10.95 -2.72 -5.51
C TYR A 44 -10.36 -3.04 -6.89
N LEU A 45 -9.04 -3.02 -7.04
CA LEU A 45 -8.36 -3.27 -8.32
C LEU A 45 -8.60 -4.70 -8.81
N SER A 46 -8.64 -5.68 -7.90
CA SER A 46 -8.94 -7.07 -8.22
C SER A 46 -10.36 -7.24 -8.75
N LEU A 47 -11.36 -6.70 -8.02
CA LEU A 47 -12.78 -6.86 -8.36
C LEU A 47 -13.19 -6.04 -9.59
N SER A 48 -12.60 -4.86 -9.77
CA SER A 48 -12.81 -4.04 -10.96
C SER A 48 -11.97 -4.48 -12.17
N ARG A 49 -11.12 -5.51 -12.02
CA ARG A 49 -10.20 -6.03 -13.06
C ARG A 49 -9.26 -4.96 -13.65
N LYS A 50 -8.80 -4.02 -12.83
CA LYS A 50 -8.04 -2.83 -13.21
C LYS A 50 -6.53 -2.96 -12.93
N VAL A 51 -5.88 -3.98 -13.48
CA VAL A 51 -4.44 -4.22 -13.27
C VAL A 51 -3.59 -3.09 -13.87
N GLY A 52 -2.55 -2.66 -13.14
CA GLY A 52 -1.58 -1.65 -13.62
C GLY A 52 -2.13 -0.22 -13.63
N SER A 53 -3.23 0.02 -12.91
CA SER A 53 -3.84 1.34 -12.79
C SER A 53 -2.90 2.33 -12.13
N ILE A 54 -2.90 3.57 -12.62
CA ILE A 54 -2.17 4.66 -12.00
C ILE A 54 -2.90 5.10 -10.74
N LEU A 55 -2.18 5.27 -9.62
CA LEU A 55 -2.71 5.76 -8.35
C LEU A 55 -3.05 7.26 -8.43
N SER A 56 -4.13 7.55 -9.14
CA SER A 56 -4.62 8.90 -9.42
C SER A 56 -5.74 9.31 -8.47
N VAL A 57 -6.03 10.61 -8.37
CA VAL A 57 -7.20 11.11 -7.63
C VAL A 57 -8.51 10.50 -8.14
N LYS A 58 -8.61 10.20 -9.43
CA LYS A 58 -9.76 9.48 -9.99
C LYS A 58 -9.89 8.09 -9.40
N LEU A 59 -8.80 7.32 -9.32
CA LEU A 59 -8.79 6.00 -8.70
C LEU A 59 -9.15 6.11 -7.21
N LEU A 60 -8.60 7.07 -6.48
CA LEU A 60 -8.93 7.29 -5.07
C LEU A 60 -10.42 7.58 -4.87
N LYS A 61 -11.06 8.36 -5.76
CA LYS A 61 -12.52 8.58 -5.72
C LYS A 61 -13.32 7.32 -6.01
N GLU A 62 -12.84 6.48 -6.93
CA GLU A 62 -13.46 5.19 -7.20
C GLU A 62 -13.35 4.26 -5.99
N VAL A 63 -12.16 4.19 -5.38
CA VAL A 63 -11.92 3.47 -4.14
C VAL A 63 -12.82 4.01 -3.04
N ALA A 64 -12.95 5.32 -2.83
CA ALA A 64 -13.80 5.90 -1.79
C ALA A 64 -15.29 5.55 -1.94
N LYS A 65 -15.76 5.36 -3.17
CA LYS A 65 -17.17 5.03 -3.48
C LYS A 65 -17.45 3.54 -3.54
N PHE A 66 -16.40 2.71 -3.50
CA PHE A 66 -16.54 1.27 -3.62
C PHE A 66 -17.21 0.69 -2.38
N GLU A 67 -18.25 -0.09 -2.56
CA GLU A 67 -18.93 -0.84 -1.50
C GLU A 67 -18.96 -2.31 -1.95
N PRO A 68 -18.00 -3.16 -1.50
CA PRO A 68 -17.91 -4.55 -1.92
C PRO A 68 -19.04 -5.40 -1.33
N GLU A 69 -19.42 -6.45 -2.05
CA GLU A 69 -20.17 -7.57 -1.46
C GLU A 69 -19.18 -8.48 -0.71
N LYS A 70 -19.50 -8.82 0.55
CA LYS A 70 -18.59 -9.55 1.48
C LYS A 70 -17.97 -10.82 0.89
N GLU A 71 -18.72 -11.55 0.07
CA GLU A 71 -18.33 -12.86 -0.47
C GLU A 71 -17.04 -12.81 -1.33
N TRP A 72 -16.70 -11.64 -1.87
CA TRP A 72 -15.57 -11.48 -2.78
C TRP A 72 -14.37 -10.75 -2.15
N TRP A 73 -14.45 -10.44 -0.85
CA TRP A 73 -13.37 -9.77 -0.13
C TRP A 73 -12.24 -10.74 0.18
N ARG A 74 -11.01 -10.38 -0.21
CA ARG A 74 -9.83 -11.21 -0.04
C ARG A 74 -8.95 -10.62 1.04
N ARG A 75 -8.41 -11.51 1.88
CA ARG A 75 -7.46 -11.16 2.93
C ARG A 75 -6.19 -10.58 2.34
N LEU A 76 -5.65 -9.55 2.97
CA LEU A 76 -4.33 -9.01 2.61
C LEU A 76 -3.28 -9.65 3.49
N ILE A 77 -2.21 -10.13 2.86
CA ILE A 77 -1.07 -10.74 3.53
C ILE A 77 0.14 -9.86 3.30
N PHE A 78 0.84 -9.49 4.38
CA PHE A 78 2.17 -8.90 4.34
C PHE A 78 3.21 -9.83 4.93
N LYS A 79 4.40 -9.77 4.36
CA LYS A 79 5.59 -10.44 4.86
C LYS A 79 6.82 -9.58 4.60
N ALA A 80 7.72 -9.55 5.57
CA ALA A 80 9.10 -9.10 5.36
C ALA A 80 10.01 -10.33 5.43
N VAL A 81 10.96 -10.42 4.50
CA VAL A 81 11.89 -11.54 4.39
C VAL A 81 13.31 -11.01 4.40
N SER A 82 14.15 -11.48 5.30
CA SER A 82 15.58 -11.23 5.21
C SER A 82 16.17 -12.07 4.09
N LEU A 83 16.87 -11.41 3.17
CA LEU A 83 17.57 -11.99 2.05
C LEU A 83 19.07 -11.75 2.24
N PRO A 84 19.85 -12.78 2.62
CA PRO A 84 21.30 -12.64 2.72
C PRO A 84 21.89 -12.49 1.32
N VAL A 85 22.61 -11.39 1.09
CA VAL A 85 23.28 -11.08 -0.17
C VAL A 85 24.71 -10.64 0.12
N TYR A 86 25.68 -11.46 -0.28
CA TYR A 86 27.09 -11.30 0.09
C TYR A 86 27.28 -11.27 1.62
N ASP A 87 27.91 -10.23 2.15
CA ASP A 87 28.18 -10.04 3.57
C ASP A 87 27.12 -9.17 4.27
N THR A 88 25.93 -9.02 3.67
CA THR A 88 24.86 -8.18 4.22
C THR A 88 23.47 -8.77 4.01
N ASP A 89 22.52 -8.36 4.85
CA ASP A 89 21.14 -8.81 4.82
C ASP A 89 20.25 -7.71 4.26
N TYR A 90 19.56 -8.00 3.16
CA TYR A 90 18.55 -7.12 2.60
C TYR A 90 17.18 -7.52 3.10
N LEU A 91 16.37 -6.55 3.52
CA LEU A 91 14.98 -6.84 3.85
C LEU A 91 14.11 -6.72 2.58
N GLN A 92 13.36 -7.76 2.25
CA GLN A 92 12.42 -7.78 1.13
C GLN A 92 10.98 -7.75 1.64
N PHE A 93 10.25 -6.72 1.27
CA PHE A 93 8.84 -6.58 1.59
C PHE A 93 7.95 -7.15 0.50
N VAL A 94 6.95 -7.93 0.91
CA VAL A 94 6.02 -8.59 0.02
C VAL A 94 4.60 -8.44 0.54
N PHE A 95 3.68 -8.07 -0.35
CA PHE A 95 2.25 -8.08 -0.04
C PHE A 95 1.39 -8.52 -1.21
N TYR A 96 0.27 -9.16 -0.88
CA TYR A 96 -0.65 -9.74 -1.85
C TYR A 96 -2.00 -10.08 -1.23
N LEU A 97 -3.02 -10.16 -2.09
CA LEU A 97 -4.31 -10.70 -1.68
C LEU A 97 -4.26 -12.23 -1.71
N GLU A 98 -4.88 -12.88 -0.73
CA GLU A 98 -4.96 -14.34 -0.66
C GLU A 98 -5.46 -14.95 -1.98
N GLY A 99 -4.71 -15.91 -2.53
CA GLY A 99 -4.99 -16.55 -3.82
C GLY A 99 -4.58 -15.72 -5.05
N SER A 100 -3.83 -14.64 -4.85
CA SER A 100 -3.14 -13.93 -5.93
C SER A 100 -1.63 -14.17 -5.80
N PRO A 101 -0.86 -14.22 -6.90
CA PRO A 101 0.59 -14.29 -6.81
C PRO A 101 1.14 -13.12 -6.00
N PRO A 102 2.24 -13.27 -5.25
CA PRO A 102 2.96 -12.14 -4.65
C PRO A 102 3.29 -11.07 -5.70
N LYS A 103 2.83 -9.83 -5.50
CA LYS A 103 2.86 -8.79 -6.56
C LYS A 103 3.86 -7.66 -6.33
N ALA A 104 4.29 -7.45 -5.10
CA ALA A 104 5.15 -6.34 -4.73
C ALA A 104 6.44 -6.86 -4.09
N PHE A 105 7.57 -6.34 -4.54
CA PHE A 105 8.88 -6.60 -3.98
C PHE A 105 9.57 -5.27 -3.75
N LEU A 106 9.67 -4.86 -2.49
CA LEU A 106 10.51 -3.71 -2.11
C LEU A 106 11.74 -4.26 -1.43
N ALA A 107 12.91 -4.04 -2.01
CA ALA A 107 14.19 -4.34 -1.36
C ALA A 107 14.65 -3.09 -0.62
N PHE A 108 14.88 -3.22 0.67
CA PHE A 108 15.41 -2.16 1.51
C PHE A 108 16.93 -2.15 1.50
N LEU A 109 17.51 -1.01 1.86
CA LEU A 109 18.96 -0.88 2.03
C LEU A 109 19.46 -1.86 3.11
N PRO A 110 20.69 -2.38 2.95
CA PRO A 110 21.28 -3.41 3.80
C PRO A 110 21.42 -3.05 5.29
N ASP A 111 21.35 -1.75 5.62
CA ASP A 111 21.58 -1.27 6.99
C ASP A 111 20.31 -1.30 7.87
N LEU A 112 19.16 -1.74 7.33
CA LEU A 112 17.91 -1.84 8.07
C LEU A 112 17.87 -3.15 8.86
N THR A 113 18.20 -3.05 10.15
CA THR A 113 18.08 -4.16 11.13
C THR A 113 16.62 -4.49 11.48
N SER A 114 15.66 -3.64 11.09
CA SER A 114 14.23 -3.82 11.31
C SER A 114 13.40 -3.16 10.21
N VAL A 115 12.12 -3.52 10.15
CA VAL A 115 11.17 -2.92 9.21
C VAL A 115 10.89 -1.47 9.63
N PRO A 116 11.04 -0.47 8.75
CA PRO A 116 10.73 0.91 9.10
C PRO A 116 9.21 1.13 9.21
N HIS A 117 8.80 2.12 10.01
CA HIS A 117 7.38 2.50 10.15
C HIS A 117 6.76 3.03 8.87
N THR A 118 7.57 3.64 8.01
CA THR A 118 7.15 4.18 6.73
C THR A 118 8.02 3.61 5.63
N VAL A 119 7.38 3.14 4.57
CA VAL A 119 8.02 2.51 3.42
C VAL A 119 7.54 3.19 2.16
N ASP A 120 8.44 3.85 1.44
CA ASP A 120 8.08 4.43 0.15
C ASP A 120 7.95 3.34 -0.91
N ILE A 121 6.86 3.39 -1.67
CA ILE A 121 6.64 2.54 -2.83
C ILE A 121 7.43 3.16 -3.99
N PRO A 122 8.47 2.48 -4.51
CA PRO A 122 9.24 2.95 -5.63
C PRO A 122 8.34 3.12 -6.85
N LEU A 123 8.74 4.06 -7.72
CA LEU A 123 8.02 4.44 -8.93
C LEU A 123 7.83 3.25 -9.91
N SER A 124 8.63 2.19 -9.78
CA SER A 124 8.52 0.99 -10.60
C SER A 124 7.45 0.01 -10.10
N GLU A 125 6.56 -0.34 -11.03
CA GLU A 125 5.40 -1.24 -10.97
C GLU A 125 5.27 -2.12 -9.72
N CYS A 126 4.27 -1.82 -8.88
CA CYS A 126 3.87 -2.66 -7.74
C CYS A 126 3.05 -3.91 -8.19
N GLY A 127 3.15 -4.26 -9.48
CA GLY A 127 2.36 -5.29 -10.19
C GLY A 127 0.84 -5.03 -10.29
N SER A 128 0.24 -4.41 -9.27
CA SER A 128 -1.20 -4.13 -9.17
C SER A 128 -1.55 -2.72 -9.58
N PHE A 129 -0.68 -1.75 -9.26
CA PHE A 129 -0.84 -0.34 -9.58
C PHE A 129 0.52 0.30 -9.85
N ARG A 130 0.49 1.50 -10.44
CA ARG A 130 1.65 2.31 -10.76
C ARG A 130 1.58 3.66 -10.05
N VAL A 131 2.74 4.15 -9.62
CA VAL A 131 2.92 5.48 -9.03
C VAL A 131 3.45 6.40 -10.12
N ARG A 132 3.01 7.66 -10.15
CA ARG A 132 3.56 8.65 -11.09
C ARG A 132 4.81 9.31 -10.51
N ASP A 133 5.67 9.82 -11.39
CA ASP A 133 6.91 10.50 -10.99
C ASP A 133 6.69 11.77 -10.15
N ASP A 134 5.52 12.41 -10.27
CA ASP A 134 5.09 13.57 -9.49
C ASP A 134 4.35 13.19 -8.19
N GLN A 135 4.44 11.92 -7.77
CA GLN A 135 3.77 11.42 -6.58
C GLN A 135 4.73 10.70 -5.65
N ILE A 136 4.54 10.91 -4.36
CA ILE A 136 5.18 10.10 -3.32
C ILE A 136 4.10 9.22 -2.73
N VAL A 137 4.30 7.90 -2.76
CA VAL A 137 3.37 6.94 -2.18
C VAL A 137 4.09 6.17 -1.11
N SER A 138 3.58 6.21 0.12
CA SER A 138 4.19 5.54 1.26
C SER A 138 3.20 4.60 1.94
N ILE A 139 3.75 3.52 2.49
CA ILE A 139 3.04 2.57 3.33
C ILE A 139 3.40 2.86 4.77
N GLN A 140 2.41 3.00 5.64
CA GLN A 140 2.61 3.24 7.06
C GLN A 140 2.16 2.04 7.89
N PHE A 141 3.06 1.54 8.74
CA PHE A 141 2.82 0.44 9.67
C PHE A 141 2.72 0.94 11.11
N SER A 142 1.79 0.36 11.85
CA SER A 142 1.74 0.49 13.31
C SER A 142 2.95 -0.17 13.98
N GLU A 143 3.23 0.19 15.23
CA GLU A 143 4.30 -0.46 16.03
C GLU A 143 4.13 -1.98 16.11
N SER A 144 2.89 -2.44 16.26
CA SER A 144 2.57 -3.87 16.32
C SER A 144 2.90 -4.60 15.02
N GLU A 145 2.67 -3.96 13.88
CA GLU A 145 2.92 -4.52 12.55
C GLU A 145 4.41 -4.55 12.26
N VAL A 146 5.13 -3.48 12.60
CA VAL A 146 6.60 -3.44 12.53
C VAL A 146 7.21 -4.56 13.38
N GLY A 147 6.73 -4.75 14.60
CA GLY A 147 7.19 -5.83 15.48
C GLY A 147 6.99 -7.21 14.87
N LYS A 148 5.79 -7.49 14.34
CA LYS A 148 5.49 -8.76 13.63
C LYS A 148 6.42 -8.97 12.43
N LEU A 149 6.50 -7.99 11.54
CA LEU A 149 7.29 -8.10 10.31
C LEU A 149 8.78 -8.26 10.62
N SER A 150 9.30 -7.57 11.63
CA SER A 150 10.71 -7.64 12.02
C SER A 150 11.07 -9.01 12.61
N ASN A 151 10.10 -9.70 13.21
CA ASN A 151 10.26 -11.08 13.70
C ASN A 151 10.07 -12.14 12.60
N GLY A 152 9.76 -11.73 11.37
CA GLY A 152 9.46 -12.64 10.26
C GLY A 152 8.04 -13.20 10.26
N ASP A 153 7.16 -12.69 11.13
CA ASP A 153 5.75 -13.07 11.19
C ASP A 153 4.94 -12.46 10.03
N LEU A 154 3.76 -13.01 9.79
CA LEU A 154 2.80 -12.49 8.83
C LEU A 154 1.88 -11.46 9.46
N ILE A 155 1.57 -10.40 8.72
CA ILE A 155 0.35 -9.61 8.97
C ILE A 155 -0.71 -10.15 8.02
N ILE A 156 -1.86 -10.51 8.59
CA ILE A 156 -3.04 -10.94 7.85
C ILE A 156 -4.16 -9.97 8.25
N LEU A 157 -4.74 -9.30 7.26
CA LEU A 157 -5.87 -8.40 7.42
C LEU A 157 -7.10 -8.98 6.74
N ASP A 158 -8.19 -9.00 7.51
CA ASP A 158 -9.49 -9.52 7.12
C ASP A 158 -10.52 -8.37 7.15
N GLU A 159 -11.76 -8.64 6.75
CA GLU A 159 -12.83 -7.64 6.63
C GLU A 159 -13.31 -7.05 7.98
N ASP A 160 -12.84 -7.57 9.12
CA ASP A 160 -13.31 -7.17 10.46
C ASP A 160 -12.72 -5.84 10.99
N VAL A 161 -12.41 -4.88 10.10
CA VAL A 161 -12.02 -3.50 10.45
C VAL A 161 -13.10 -2.51 10.06
#